data_AF-A0A7C5UAR1-F1
#
_entry.id   AF-A0A7C5UAR1-F1
#
_cell.length_a   1.000
_cell.length_b   1.000
_cell.length_c   1.000
_cell.angle_alpha   90.00
_cell.angle_beta   90.00
_cell.angle_gamma   90.00
#
_symmetry.space_group_name_H-M   'P 1'
#
loop_
_entity.id
_entity.type
_entity.pdbx_description
1 polymer ?
#
loop_
_entity_poly.entity_id
_entity_poly.type
_entity_poly.pdbx_seq_one_letter_code
_entity_poly.pdbx_strand_id
1 'polypeptide(L)' 'MKTYITRLTLQGFKSFNRKVSIPFFPGLIEITGPNGSGKCVAGDTLVQLADGSLRTIRELVENALDKAKKVEKLDDGF' A
#
# COMPACT_ATOMS: atom_id res chain seq x y z
N MET A 1 -5.51 14.27 22.59
CA MET A 1 -4.07 14.06 22.25
C MET A 1 -4.01 13.54 20.82
N LYS A 2 -3.16 14.10 19.94
CA LYS A 2 -3.02 13.63 18.55
C LYS A 2 -1.75 12.78 18.43
N THR A 3 -1.85 11.63 17.79
CA THR A 3 -0.73 10.71 17.53
C THR A 3 -0.24 10.89 16.10
N TYR A 4 1.07 10.94 15.90
CA TYR A 4 1.69 11.05 14.58
C TYR A 4 2.78 10.01 14.41
N ILE A 5 2.88 9.44 13.21
CA ILE A 5 4.00 8.59 12.80
C ILE A 5 5.15 9.51 12.40
N THR A 6 6.32 9.37 13.03
CA THR A 6 7.51 10.17 12.73
C THR A 6 8.58 9.39 11.97
N ARG A 7 8.52 8.06 12.01
CA ARG A 7 9.49 7.18 11.36
C ARG A 7 8.93 5.77 11.20
N LEU A 8 9.19 5.16 10.04
CA LEU A 8 9.01 3.72 9.82
C LEU A 8 10.39 3.07 9.74
N THR A 9 10.61 1.99 10.49
CA THR A 9 11.87 1.22 10.41
C THR A 9 11.56 -0.23 10.09
N LEU A 10 12.20 -0.76 9.05
CA LEU A 10 11.93 -2.07 8.47
C LEU A 10 13.25 -2.82 8.30
N GLN A 11 13.22 -4.14 8.49
CA GLN A 11 14.31 -5.05 8.18
C GLN A 11 13.73 -6.43 7.86
N GLY A 12 14.18 -7.04 6.77
CA GLY A 12 13.66 -8.33 6.30
C GLY A 12 12.23 -8.28 5.77
N PHE A 13 11.69 -7.10 5.48
CA PHE A 13 10.32 -6.94 4.97
C PHE A 13 10.32 -6.82 3.45
N LYS A 14 9.79 -7.83 2.74
CA LYS A 14 9.75 -7.87 1.27
C LYS A 14 11.16 -7.58 0.71
N SER A 15 11.31 -6.53 -0.09
CA SER A 15 12.56 -6.12 -0.73
C SER A 15 13.53 -5.38 0.22
N PHE A 16 13.10 -5.02 1.43
CA PHE A 16 13.94 -4.37 2.44
C PHE A 16 14.75 -5.39 3.24
N ASN A 17 15.69 -6.08 2.59
CA ASN A 17 16.54 -7.10 3.24
C ASN A 17 17.47 -6.50 4.32
N ARG A 18 17.87 -5.22 4.15
CA ARG A 18 18.69 -4.49 5.14
C ARG A 18 17.80 -3.61 6.01
N LYS A 19 18.32 -3.21 7.18
CA LYS A 19 17.65 -2.24 8.04
C LYS A 19 17.54 -0.89 7.34
N VAL A 20 16.31 -0.42 7.14
CA VAL A 20 15.98 0.87 6.52
C VAL A 20 15.08 1.66 7.45
N SER A 21 15.32 2.97 7.57
CA SER A 21 14.51 3.89 8.36
C SER A 21 14.06 5.05 7.49
N ILE A 22 12.75 5.23 7.36
CA ILE A 22 12.10 6.26 6.54
C ILE A 22 11.50 7.31 7.49
N PRO A 23 12.00 8.55 7.51
CA PRO A 23 11.41 9.62 8.32
C PRO A 23 10.08 10.11 7.72
N PHE A 24 9.15 10.52 8.60
CA PHE A 24 7.89 11.14 8.23
C PHE A 24 7.92 12.61 8.68
N PHE A 25 7.45 13.50 7.81
CA PHE A 25 7.41 14.94 8.02
C PHE A 25 5.97 15.45 8.08
N PRO A 26 5.72 16.62 8.71
CA PRO A 26 4.41 17.25 8.65
C PRO A 26 3.95 17.52 7.20
N GLY A 27 2.67 17.34 6.93
CA GLY A 27 2.06 17.58 5.62
C GLY A 27 1.70 16.29 4.88
N LEU A 28 1.71 16.36 3.54
CA LEU A 28 1.44 15.22 2.67
C LEU A 28 2.74 14.46 2.36
N ILE A 29 2.71 13.14 2.54
CA ILE A 29 3.82 12.25 2.19
C ILE A 29 3.30 11.27 1.14
N GLU A 30 4.05 11.12 0.06
CA GLU A 30 3.78 10.14 -0.98
C GLU A 30 4.87 9.05 -0.99
N ILE A 31 4.47 7.78 -1.01
CA ILE A 31 5.37 6.62 -1.11
C ILE A 31 5.24 6.04 -2.52
N THR A 32 6.22 6.32 -3.39
CA THR A 32 6.23 5.91 -4.80
C THR A 32 7.42 5.01 -5.15
N GLY A 33 7.42 4.44 -6.36
CA GLY A 33 8.49 3.55 -6.85
C GLY A 33 8.00 2.45 -7.79
N PRO A 34 8.92 1.71 -8.45
CA PRO A 34 8.58 0.63 -9.39
C PRO A 34 7.95 -0.60 -8.70
N ASN A 35 7.34 -1.52 -9.47
CA ASN A 35 6.85 -2.80 -8.94
C ASN A 35 7.98 -3.54 -8.20
N GLY A 36 7.63 -4.25 -7.12
CA GLY A 36 8.62 -4.89 -6.27
C GLY A 36 9.39 -3.96 -5.31
N SER A 37 9.15 -2.64 -5.30
CA SER A 37 9.85 -1.72 -4.38
C SER A 37 9.35 -1.73 -2.92
N GLY A 38 8.39 -2.60 -2.57
CA GLY A 38 7.88 -2.75 -1.20
C GLY A 38 6.80 -1.76 -0.77
N LYS A 39 6.08 -1.12 -1.71
CA LYS A 39 4.93 -0.23 -1.43
C LYS A 39 3.64 -0.96 -1.02
N CYS A 40 3.66 -2.29 -1.04
CA CYS A 40 2.48 -3.13 -0.89
C CYS A 40 1.77 -2.90 0.44
N VAL A 41 0.46 -3.07 0.44
CA VAL A 41 -0.40 -3.05 1.62
C VAL A 41 -1.05 -4.41 1.81
N ALA A 42 -1.43 -4.74 3.05
CA ALA A 42 -2.22 -5.94 3.32
C ALA A 42 -3.68 -5.71 2.92
N GLY A 43 -4.41 -6.79 2.62
CA GLY A 43 -5.78 -6.68 2.09
C GLY A 43 -6.78 -5.98 3.02
N ASP A 44 -6.52 -6.03 4.33
CA ASP A 44 -7.28 -5.36 5.40
C ASP A 44 -6.94 -3.88 5.58
N THR A 45 -5.95 -3.36 4.84
CA THR A 45 -5.58 -1.94 4.91
C THR A 45 -6.74 -1.06 4.48
N LEU A 46 -7.11 -0.11 5.34
CA LEU A 46 -8.11 0.90 5.04
C LEU A 46 -7.55 1.95 4.09
N VAL A 47 -8.32 2.26 3.05
CA VAL A 47 -8.07 3.37 2.13
C VAL A 47 -9.25 4.32 2.15
N GLN A 48 -8.95 5.62 2.06
CA GLN A 48 -9.96 6.66 1.94
C GLN A 48 -10.26 6.93 0.47
N LEU A 49 -11.54 6.86 0.09
CA LEU A 49 -11.99 7.15 -1.26
C LEU A 49 -12.29 8.64 -1.45
N ALA A 50 -12.50 9.05 -2.70
CA ALA A 50 -12.84 10.43 -3.06
C ALA A 50 -14.15 10.93 -2.43
N ASP A 51 -15.08 10.02 -2.12
CA ASP A 51 -16.34 10.32 -1.42
C ASP A 51 -16.18 10.41 0.12
N GLY A 52 -14.95 10.25 0.63
CA GLY A 52 -14.62 10.29 2.05
C GLY A 52 -14.83 8.97 2.78
N SER A 53 -15.39 7.94 2.15
CA SER A 53 -15.58 6.62 2.77
C SER A 53 -14.26 5.89 2.99
N LEU A 54 -14.22 5.07 4.05
CA LEU A 54 -13.11 4.16 4.34
C LEU A 54 -13.49 2.74 3.94
N ARG A 55 -12.67 2.10 3.11
CA ARG A 55 -12.87 0.73 2.63
C ARG A 55 -11.58 -0.05 2.71
N THR A 56 -11.66 -1.37 2.82
CA THR A 56 -10.44 -2.19 2.72
C THR A 56 -9.98 -2.25 1.27
N ILE A 57 -8.67 -2.25 1.03
CA ILE A 57 -8.14 -2.38 -0.33
C ILE A 57 -8.58 -3.70 -0.99
N ARG A 58 -8.70 -4.79 -0.21
CA ARG A 58 -9.22 -6.07 -0.72
C ARG A 58 -10.63 -5.90 -1.26
N GLU A 59 -11.53 -5.28 -0.51
CA GLU A 59 -12.91 -5.08 -0.95
C GLU A 59 -12.99 -4.29 -2.26
N LEU A 60 -12.13 -3.28 -2.46
CA LEU A 60 -12.08 -2.54 -3.72
C LEU A 60 -11.60 -3.41 -4.88
N VAL A 61 -10.57 -4.21 -4.66
CA VAL A 61 -10.01 -5.12 -5.67
C VAL A 61 -11.02 -6.20 -6.06
N GLU A 62 -11.61 -6.92 -5.10
CA GLU A 62 -12.57 -7.99 -5.38
C GLU A 62 -13.81 -7.44 -6.11
N ASN A 63 -14.37 -6.32 -5.66
CA ASN A 63 -15.51 -5.68 -6.36
C ASN A 63 -15.18 -5.27 -7.79
N ALA A 64 -13.93 -4.86 -8.06
CA ALA A 64 -13.49 -4.53 -9.41
C ALA A 64 -13.33 -5.78 -10.27
N LEU A 65 -12.81 -6.88 -9.71
CA LEU A 65 -12.68 -8.17 -10.37
C LEU A 65 -14.04 -8.76 -10.73
N ASP A 66 -15.02 -8.73 -9.82
CA ASP A 66 -16.38 -9.24 -10.04
C ASP A 66 -17.10 -8.52 -11.20
N LYS A 67 -16.82 -7.23 -11.38
CA LYS A 67 -17.43 -6.37 -12.41
C LYS A 67 -16.63 -6.32 -13.71
N ALA A 68 -15.42 -6.87 -13.72
CA ALA A 68 -14.52 -6.75 -14.85
C ALA A 68 -15.01 -7.63 -16.02
N LYS A 69 -15.17 -7.01 -17.20
CA LYS A 69 -15.45 -7.76 -18.45
C LYS A 69 -14.26 -8.58 -18.92
N LYS A 70 -13.05 -8.17 -18.54
CA LYS A 70 -11.78 -8.81 -18.87
C LYS A 70 -10.85 -8.68 -17.67
N VAL A 71 -10.31 -9.82 -17.23
CA VAL A 71 -9.26 -9.87 -16.20
C VAL A 71 -8.01 -10.42 -16.88
N GLU A 72 -6.93 -9.65 -16.87
CA GLU A 72 -5.63 -10.11 -17.34
C GLU A 72 -4.84 -10.66 -16.16
N LYS A 73 -4.41 -11.92 -16.28
CA LYS A 73 -3.47 -12.52 -15.34
C LYS A 73 -2.06 -12.20 -15.85
N LEU A 74 -1.38 -11.33 -15.12
CA LEU A 74 0.03 -11.04 -15.34
C LEU A 74 0.84 -12.02 -14.49
N ASP A 75 1.95 -12.49 -15.04
CA ASP A 75 2.94 -13.24 -14.26
C ASP A 75 3.68 -12.24 -13.35
N ASP A 76 3.95 -12.61 -12.10
CA ASP A 76 4.60 -11.72 -11.13
C ASP A 76 6.10 -11.50 -11.46
N GLY A 77 6.61 -12.20 -12.47
CA GLY A 77 8.03 -12.23 -12.82
C GLY A 77 8.84 -13.08 -11.83
N PHE A 78 9.97 -13.60 -12.31
CA PHE A 78 10.94 -14.34 -11.47
C PHE A 78 11.91 -13.39 -10.77
#